data_AF-A0A7Y2DPT7-F1
#
_entry.id   AF-A0A7Y2DPT7-F1
#
_cell.length_a   1.000
_cell.length_b   1.000
_cell.length_c   1.000
_cell.angle_alpha   90.00
_cell.angle_beta   90.00
_cell.angle_gamma   90.00
#
_symmetry.space_group_name_H-M   'P 1'
#
loop_
_entity.id
_entity.type
_entity.pdbx_description
1 polymer ?
#
loop_
_entity_poly.entity_id
_entity_poly.type
_entity_poly.pdbx_seq_one_letter_code
_entity_poly.pdbx_strand_id
1 'polypeptide(L)'
;MTQGPIGCTEVGTEGPDELQASAGAAGPQTFCGLGDNDTIVGSSGGDVLLGGPGDDTLTASSEGGLIDGGDGADVCTQSTPVVEPAQFLNCEG
;
A
#
# COMPACT_ATOMS: atom_id res chain seq x y z
N MET A 1 -10.22 0.15 16.80
CA MET A 1 -9.64 -1.16 17.23
C MET A 1 -8.16 -1.05 16.92
N THR A 2 -7.27 -0.97 17.91
CA THR A 2 -5.84 -0.80 17.64
C THR A 2 -5.30 -2.10 17.08
N GLN A 3 -5.06 -2.18 15.76
CA GLN A 3 -4.36 -3.31 15.15
C GLN A 3 -3.02 -3.49 15.89
N GLY A 4 -2.86 -4.64 16.56
CA GLY A 4 -1.56 -5.11 17.06
C GLY A 4 -0.60 -5.40 15.89
N PRO A 5 0.68 -5.67 16.14
CA PRO A 5 1.77 -5.29 15.24
C PRO A 5 1.76 -6.10 13.94
N ILE A 6 1.07 -5.57 12.93
CA ILE A 6 1.63 -5.54 11.59
C ILE A 6 2.84 -4.62 11.74
N GLY A 7 4.05 -5.15 11.56
CA GLY A 7 5.28 -4.39 11.64
C GLY A 7 5.42 -3.49 10.42
N CYS A 8 4.53 -2.51 10.30
CA CYS A 8 4.57 -1.52 9.25
C CYS A 8 5.92 -0.81 9.31
N THR A 9 6.58 -0.73 8.16
CA THR A 9 7.79 0.08 7.99
C THR A 9 7.43 1.56 8.04
N GLU A 10 6.29 1.91 7.44
CA GLU A 10 5.71 3.24 7.46
C GLU A 10 4.23 3.16 7.84
N VAL A 11 3.80 4.06 8.71
CA VAL A 11 2.45 4.11 9.27
C VAL A 11 1.94 5.53 9.11
N GLY A 12 0.76 5.68 8.52
CA GLY A 12 0.00 6.92 8.47
C GLY A 12 -0.73 7.19 9.79
N THR A 13 -1.89 7.81 9.68
CA THR A 13 -2.72 8.34 10.74
C THR A 13 -4.20 8.02 10.47
N GLU A 14 -5.10 8.42 11.36
CA GLU A 14 -6.55 8.25 11.13
C GLU A 14 -7.13 9.33 10.19
N GLY A 15 -6.28 10.05 9.47
CA GLY A 15 -6.66 11.07 8.48
C GLY A 15 -5.84 10.87 7.20
N PRO A 16 -6.12 11.66 6.14
CA PRO A 16 -5.53 11.42 4.83
C PRO A 16 -4.01 11.57 4.84
N ASP A 17 -3.30 10.53 4.40
CA ASP A 17 -1.84 10.49 4.32
C ASP A 17 -1.32 10.25 2.90
N GLU A 18 -0.13 10.80 2.64
CA GLU A 18 0.68 10.46 1.46
C GLU A 18 1.89 9.66 1.95
N LEU A 19 1.85 8.34 1.76
CA LEU A 19 2.92 7.43 2.13
C LEU A 19 3.72 7.05 0.89
N GLN A 20 5.04 7.22 0.94
CA GLN A 20 5.90 6.87 -0.18
C GLN A 20 7.22 6.28 0.29
N ALA A 21 7.58 5.15 -0.31
CA ALA A 21 8.88 4.55 -0.08
C ALA A 21 10.03 5.52 -0.31
N SER A 22 10.92 5.62 0.68
CA SER A 22 12.14 6.41 0.56
C SER A 22 12.99 5.95 -0.62
N ALA A 23 13.47 6.91 -1.42
CA ALA A 23 14.27 6.63 -2.61
C ALA A 23 15.53 5.82 -2.23
N GLY A 24 15.63 4.59 -2.72
CA GLY A 24 16.74 3.68 -2.43
C GLY A 24 16.46 2.63 -1.34
N ALA A 25 15.24 2.58 -0.78
CA ALA A 25 14.78 1.41 -0.05
C ALA A 25 14.83 0.18 -0.99
N ALA A 26 15.81 -0.69 -0.76
CA ALA A 26 15.94 -1.94 -1.48
C ALA A 26 15.31 -3.06 -0.64
N GLY A 27 14.31 -3.73 -1.20
CA GLY A 27 13.64 -4.88 -0.61
C GLY A 27 12.24 -4.59 -0.08
N PRO A 28 11.50 -5.64 0.33
CA PRO A 28 10.10 -5.54 0.77
C PRO A 28 9.92 -4.57 1.94
N GLN A 29 8.97 -3.67 1.83
CA GLN A 29 8.50 -2.79 2.90
C GLN A 29 7.03 -3.07 3.22
N THR A 30 6.54 -2.58 4.36
CA THR A 30 5.11 -2.62 4.69
C THR A 30 4.61 -1.21 4.98
N PHE A 31 3.58 -0.78 4.26
CA PHE A 31 2.92 0.51 4.40
C PHE A 31 1.53 0.29 4.97
N CYS A 32 1.14 1.13 5.93
CA CYS A 32 -0.16 1.08 6.58
C CYS A 32 -0.75 2.48 6.61
N GLY A 33 -1.73 2.76 5.75
CA GLY A 33 -2.42 4.06 5.66
C GLY A 33 -3.19 4.39 6.94
N LEU A 34 -3.96 3.40 7.41
CA LEU A 34 -4.84 3.42 8.57
C LEU A 34 -6.25 3.89 8.23
N GLY A 35 -6.63 5.16 8.36
CA GLY A 35 -8.02 5.57 8.16
C GLY A 35 -8.14 6.87 7.39
N ASP A 36 -9.29 7.07 6.75
CA ASP A 36 -9.52 8.13 5.74
C ASP A 36 -8.79 7.80 4.43
N ASN A 37 -8.84 8.69 3.45
CA ASN A 37 -8.41 8.39 2.08
C ASN A 37 -6.90 8.61 1.90
N ASP A 38 -6.15 7.53 1.73
CA ASP A 38 -4.70 7.52 1.65
C ASP A 38 -4.18 7.37 0.21
N THR A 39 -2.99 7.92 -0.03
CA THR A 39 -2.21 7.65 -1.25
C THR A 39 -0.91 6.95 -0.87
N ILE A 40 -0.75 5.70 -1.30
CA ILE A 40 0.39 4.86 -0.93
C ILE A 40 1.16 4.44 -2.19
N VAL A 41 2.47 4.74 -2.21
CA VAL A 41 3.38 4.33 -3.29
C VAL A 41 4.52 3.48 -2.74
N GLY A 42 4.56 2.23 -3.19
CA GLY A 42 5.59 1.26 -2.82
C GLY A 42 7.00 1.58 -3.35
N SER A 43 7.98 0.91 -2.76
CA SER A 43 9.37 0.84 -3.19
C SER A 43 9.52 -0.04 -4.43
N SER A 44 10.72 -0.11 -5.01
CA SER A 44 10.98 -1.04 -6.13
C SER A 44 10.93 -2.52 -5.75
N GLY A 45 10.84 -2.85 -4.44
CA GLY A 45 10.74 -4.22 -3.95
C GLY A 45 9.29 -4.72 -3.87
N GLY A 46 9.14 -5.99 -3.49
CA GLY A 46 7.83 -6.60 -3.29
C GLY A 46 7.17 -6.20 -1.98
N ASP A 47 6.49 -5.05 -1.98
CA ASP A 47 5.92 -4.44 -0.77
C ASP A 47 4.57 -5.01 -0.35
N VAL A 48 4.20 -4.75 0.90
CA VAL A 48 2.84 -4.90 1.41
C VAL A 48 2.25 -3.52 1.60
N LEU A 49 1.24 -3.16 0.82
CA LEU A 49 0.52 -1.90 0.94
C LEU A 49 -0.87 -2.19 1.54
N LEU A 50 -1.17 -1.59 2.69
CA LEU A 50 -2.46 -1.69 3.37
C LEU A 50 -3.06 -0.28 3.45
N GLY A 51 -4.18 -0.03 2.78
CA GLY A 51 -4.88 1.25 2.83
C GLY A 51 -5.58 1.43 4.18
N GLY A 52 -6.64 0.66 4.41
CA GLY A 52 -7.42 0.68 5.62
C GLY A 52 -8.85 1.11 5.31
N PRO A 53 -9.61 1.72 6.24
CA PRO A 53 -10.90 2.30 5.90
C PRO A 53 -10.74 3.65 5.21
N GLY A 54 -11.34 3.83 4.03
CA GLY A 54 -11.17 5.03 3.22
C GLY A 54 -11.27 4.69 1.73
N ASP A 55 -11.40 5.69 0.87
CA ASP A 55 -11.25 5.50 -0.57
C ASP A 55 -9.77 5.73 -0.93
N ASP A 56 -8.98 4.65 -0.97
CA ASP A 56 -7.52 4.72 -1.06
C ASP A 56 -6.99 4.61 -2.49
N THR A 57 -5.80 5.15 -2.74
CA THR A 57 -5.05 4.99 -3.99
C THR A 57 -3.70 4.34 -3.73
N LEU A 58 -3.53 3.09 -4.16
CA LEU A 58 -2.35 2.29 -3.88
C LEU A 58 -1.61 1.94 -5.17
N THR A 59 -0.30 2.19 -5.21
CA THR A 59 0.56 1.86 -6.36
C THR A 59 1.74 1.02 -5.91
N ALA A 60 1.74 -0.27 -6.30
CA ALA A 60 2.91 -1.13 -6.11
C ALA A 60 3.91 -1.00 -7.26
N SER A 61 5.14 -1.44 -7.01
CA SER A 61 6.16 -1.57 -8.04
C SER A 61 6.05 -2.87 -8.82
N SER A 62 6.95 -3.00 -9.79
CA SER A 62 7.06 -4.12 -10.69
C SER A 62 7.43 -5.46 -10.02
N GLU A 63 8.02 -5.48 -8.83
CA GLU A 63 8.53 -6.72 -8.20
C GLU A 63 7.48 -7.53 -7.44
N GLY A 64 6.22 -7.10 -7.45
CA GLY A 64 5.08 -7.88 -6.95
C GLY A 64 5.03 -7.98 -5.43
N GLY A 65 3.85 -7.83 -4.85
CA GLY A 65 3.67 -7.79 -3.41
C GLY A 65 2.23 -8.04 -3.02
N LEU A 66 1.81 -7.57 -1.86
CA LEU A 66 0.39 -7.52 -1.47
C LEU A 66 -0.08 -6.07 -1.53
N ILE A 67 -1.21 -5.84 -2.17
CA ILE A 67 -1.96 -4.59 -2.10
C ILE A 67 -3.34 -4.93 -1.56
N ASP A 68 -3.68 -4.36 -0.42
CA ASP A 68 -4.99 -4.48 0.22
C ASP A 68 -5.54 -3.06 0.39
N GLY A 69 -6.58 -2.69 -0.37
CA GLY A 69 -7.22 -1.37 -0.28
C GLY A 69 -7.88 -1.23 1.08
N GLY A 70 -8.87 -2.07 1.35
CA GLY A 70 -9.46 -2.21 2.67
C GLY A 70 -10.97 -1.97 2.61
N ASP A 71 -11.49 -1.16 3.51
CA ASP A 71 -12.91 -0.81 3.52
C ASP A 71 -13.12 0.50 2.76
N GLY A 72 -13.65 0.47 1.54
CA GLY A 72 -13.98 1.68 0.79
C GLY A 72 -14.06 1.41 -0.71
N ALA A 73 -13.89 2.46 -1.51
CA ALA A 73 -13.72 2.34 -2.96
C ALA A 73 -12.27 2.63 -3.34
N ASP A 74 -11.49 1.57 -3.51
CA ASP A 74 -10.04 1.65 -3.60
C ASP A 74 -9.57 1.52 -5.05
N VAL A 75 -8.53 2.28 -5.41
CA VAL A 75 -7.87 2.19 -6.71
C VAL A 75 -6.47 1.66 -6.53
N CYS A 76 -6.25 0.42 -6.96
CA CYS A 76 -4.96 -0.23 -6.87
C CYS A 76 -4.32 -0.42 -8.24
N THR A 77 -3.05 -0.04 -8.37
CA THR A 77 -2.28 -0.20 -9.62
C THR A 77 -0.89 -0.78 -9.38
N GLN A 78 -0.27 -1.25 -10.45
CA GLN A 78 1.10 -1.75 -10.44
C GLN A 78 1.92 -1.09 -11.56
N SER A 79 3.13 -0.64 -11.23
CA SER A 79 4.04 -0.04 -12.19
C SER A 79 4.53 -1.05 -13.23
N THR A 80 4.46 -0.69 -14.51
CA THR A 80 4.97 -1.51 -15.63
C THR A 80 6.37 -1.09 -16.06
N PRO A 81 7.22 -2.02 -16.56
CA PRO A 81 6.93 -3.43 -16.81
C PRO A 81 6.90 -4.24 -15.51
N VAL A 82 5.89 -5.10 -15.37
CA VAL A 82 5.75 -5.98 -14.21
C VAL A 82 6.78 -7.10 -14.31
N VAL A 83 7.61 -7.25 -13.27
CA VAL A 83 8.56 -8.36 -13.11
C VAL A 83 7.82 -9.53 -12.46
N GLU A 84 7.16 -9.29 -11.33
CA GLU A 84 6.27 -10.24 -10.66
C GLU A 84 4.93 -9.56 -10.35
N PRO A 85 3.79 -10.25 -10.54
CA PRO A 85 2.48 -9.65 -10.30
C PRO A 85 2.23 -9.45 -8.80
N ALA A 86 1.67 -8.31 -8.44
CA ALA A 86 1.13 -8.11 -7.11
C ALA A 86 -0.18 -8.89 -6.91
N GLN A 87 -0.44 -9.31 -5.68
CA GLN A 87 -1.73 -9.78 -5.23
C GLN A 87 -2.57 -8.56 -4.85
N PHE A 88 -3.74 -8.43 -5.47
CA PHE A 88 -4.70 -7.35 -5.18
C PHE A 88 -5.84 -7.91 -4.34
N LEU A 89 -6.17 -7.24 -3.24
CA LEU A 89 -7.26 -7.55 -2.34
C LEU A 89 -8.03 -6.26 -2.04
N ASN A 90 -9.37 -6.34 -1.95
CA ASN A 90 -10.23 -5.18 -1.68
C ASN A 90 -9.83 -3.98 -2.54
N CYS A 91 -9.72 -4.21 -3.84
CA CYS A 91 -9.35 -3.20 -4.83
C CYS A 91 -10.45 -3.17 -5.87
N GLU A 92 -11.10 -2.03 -6.02
CA GLU A 92 -12.18 -1.81 -6.96
C GLU A 92 -11.65 -1.27 -8.31
N GLY A 93 -12.41 -1.57 -9.37
CA GLY A 93 -12.07 -1.19 -10.76
C GLY A 93 -13.29 -1.15 -11.65
#